data_AF-A0A7C4FDG6-F1
#
_entry.id   AF-A0A7C4FDG6-F1
#
_cell.length_a   1.000
_cell.length_b   1.000
_cell.length_c   1.000
_cell.angle_alpha   90.00
_cell.angle_beta   90.00
_cell.angle_gamma   90.00
#
_symmetry.space_group_name_H-M   'P 1'
#
loop_
_entity.id
_entity.type
_entity.pdbx_description
1 polymer ?
#
loop_
_entity_poly.entity_id
_entity_poly.type
_entity_poly.pdbx_seq_one_letter_code
_entity_poly.pdbx_strand_id
1 'polypeptide(L)' 'MAKYRVIVDRNACIACGAAPAACPEIFELGSDNGKNRVIEKYSVKTDSSVSIGEIPEELYECARSGADVCPVGAIKIEKI' A
#
# COMPACT_ATOMS: atom_id res chain seq x y z
N MET A 1 -5.51 -17.08 11.89
CA MET A 1 -5.24 -16.50 10.56
C MET A 1 -4.47 -15.23 10.80
N ALA A 2 -3.20 -15.17 10.42
CA ALA A 2 -2.42 -13.95 10.57
C ALA A 2 -2.91 -12.92 9.55
N LYS A 3 -2.95 -11.65 9.95
CA LYS A 3 -3.22 -10.54 9.04
C LYS A 3 -2.03 -9.59 9.05
N TYR A 4 -1.89 -8.83 7.98
CA TYR A 4 -0.88 -7.79 7.88
C TYR A 4 -1.55 -6.46 7.62
N ARG A 5 -1.06 -5.45 8.30
CA ARG A 5 -1.44 -4.06 8.12
C ARG A 5 -0.42 -3.40 7.19
N VAL A 6 -0.90 -2.87 6.08
CA VAL A 6 -0.11 -2.10 5.12
C VAL A 6 -0.38 -0.63 5.37
N ILE A 7 0.67 0.16 5.56
CA ILE A 7 0.61 1.60 5.80
C ILE A 7 1.40 2.29 4.70
N VAL A 8 0.71 3.09 3.90
CA VAL A 8 1.28 3.93 2.85
C VAL A 8 1.32 5.37 3.34
N ASP A 9 2.51 5.91 3.54
CA ASP A 9 2.73 7.32 3.80
C ASP A 9 2.55 8.11 2.50
N ARG A 10 1.40 8.76 2.36
CA ARG A 10 1.10 9.57 1.18
C ARG A 10 1.79 10.92 1.23
N ASN A 11 2.37 11.36 2.35
CA ASN A 11 3.22 12.55 2.32
C ASN A 11 4.57 12.25 1.65
N ALA A 12 5.15 11.10 1.97
CA ALA A 12 6.40 10.64 1.35
C ALA A 12 6.19 10.10 -0.08
N CYS A 13 4.99 9.63 -0.42
CA CYS A 13 4.71 9.08 -1.74
C CYS A 13 4.82 10.13 -2.86
N ILE A 14 5.68 9.83 -3.83
CA ILE A 14 5.95 10.67 -5.03
C ILE A 14 5.12 10.26 -6.26
N ALA A 15 4.06 9.47 -6.10
CA ALA A 15 3.20 9.02 -7.20
C ALA A 15 3.93 8.32 -8.37
N CYS A 16 4.99 7.54 -8.07
CA CYS A 16 5.81 6.88 -9.10
C CYS A 16 5.14 5.69 -9.82
N GLY A 17 4.05 5.13 -9.27
CA GLY A 17 3.37 3.98 -9.87
C GLY A 17 4.08 2.63 -9.76
N ALA A 18 5.21 2.54 -9.03
CA ALA A 18 5.97 1.28 -8.91
C ALA A 18 5.25 0.20 -8.09
N ALA A 19 4.72 0.55 -6.92
CA ALA A 19 4.01 -0.39 -6.05
C ALA A 19 2.77 -1.05 -6.69
N PRO A 20 1.87 -0.34 -7.41
CA PRO A 20 0.74 -0.97 -8.09
C PRO A 20 1.17 -1.76 -9.32
N ALA A 21 2.32 -1.46 -9.93
CA ALA A 21 2.90 -2.31 -10.97
C ALA A 21 3.46 -3.63 -10.40
N ALA A 22 4.05 -3.59 -9.20
CA ALA A 22 4.58 -4.78 -8.53
C ALA A 22 3.49 -5.64 -7.88
N CYS A 23 2.45 -5.01 -7.32
CA CYS A 23 1.34 -5.70 -6.66
C CYS A 23 0.02 -4.94 -6.86
N PRO A 24 -0.63 -5.10 -8.04
CA PRO A 24 -1.91 -4.45 -8.34
C PRO A 24 -3.08 -4.99 -7.51
N GLU A 25 -2.90 -6.15 -6.88
CA GLU A 25 -3.91 -6.75 -6.00
C GLU A 25 -4.07 -6.02 -4.67
N ILE A 26 -3.10 -5.19 -4.29
CA ILE A 26 -3.07 -4.52 -2.98
C ILE A 26 -2.90 -3.02 -3.13
N PHE A 27 -2.15 -2.56 -4.13
CA PHE A 27 -1.90 -1.14 -4.35
C PHE A 27 -2.59 -0.63 -5.60
N GLU A 28 -3.10 0.60 -5.53
CA GLU A 28 -3.58 1.38 -6.66
C GLU A 28 -3.12 2.84 -6.53
N LEU A 29 -3.08 3.56 -7.64
CA LEU A 29 -2.92 5.01 -7.61
C LEU A 29 -4.28 5.65 -7.33
N GLY A 30 -4.35 6.46 -6.26
CA GLY A 30 -5.58 7.15 -5.91
C GLY A 30 -5.93 8.22 -6.93
N SER A 31 -7.18 8.22 -7.40
CA SER A 31 -7.72 9.23 -8.32
C SER A 31 -7.81 10.63 -7.70
N ASP A 32 -7.60 10.76 -6.38
CA ASP A 32 -7.66 12.01 -5.64
C ASP A 32 -6.39 12.86 -5.80
N ASN A 33 -5.22 12.28 -5.55
CA ASN A 33 -3.95 13.02 -5.58
C ASN A 33 -2.86 12.30 -6.40
N GLY A 34 -3.22 11.22 -7.10
CA GLY A 34 -2.31 10.40 -7.89
C GLY A 34 -1.33 9.56 -7.04
N LYS A 35 -1.39 9.65 -5.71
CA LYS A 35 -0.48 8.95 -4.82
C LYS A 35 -0.97 7.54 -4.56
N ASN A 36 0.00 6.69 -4.25
CA ASN A 36 -0.27 5.30 -3.96
C ASN A 36 -1.19 5.16 -2.74
N ARG A 37 -2.15 4.24 -2.83
CA ARG A 37 -3.06 3.84 -1.75
C ARG A 37 -3.27 2.34 -1.78
N VAL A 38 -3.79 1.79 -0.69
CA VAL A 38 -4.27 0.41 -0.70
C VAL A 38 -5.59 0.35 -1.46
N ILE A 39 -5.82 -0.72 -2.22
CA ILE A 39 -7.06 -0.90 -2.97
C ILE A 39 -8.26 -0.90 -2.04
N GLU A 40 -9.41 -0.45 -2.54
CA GLU A 40 -10.61 -0.27 -1.71
C GLU A 40 -11.04 -1.56 -0.99
N LYS A 41 -10.80 -2.72 -1.62
CA LYS A 41 -11.08 -4.05 -1.06
C LYS A 41 -10.39 -4.31 0.28
N TYR A 42 -9.17 -3.80 0.45
CA TYR A 42 -8.34 -4.00 1.65
C TYR A 42 -8.11 -2.70 2.43
N SER A 43 -8.52 -1.55 1.90
CA SER A 43 -8.36 -0.24 2.52
C SER A 43 -9.28 -0.13 3.74
N VAL A 44 -8.67 0.08 4.91
CA VAL A 44 -9.37 0.37 6.17
C VAL A 44 -9.54 1.87 6.35
N LYS A 45 -8.52 2.65 5.95
CA LYS A 45 -8.52 4.10 6.11
C LYS A 45 -7.68 4.73 5.02
N THR A 46 -8.24 5.69 4.29
CA THR A 46 -7.50 6.44 3.27
C THR A 46 -7.79 7.93 3.45
N ASP A 47 -6.74 8.67 3.76
CA ASP A 47 -6.72 10.13 3.91
C ASP A 47 -5.75 10.74 2.90
N SER A 48 -5.69 12.07 2.81
CA SER A 48 -4.75 12.77 1.93
C SER A 48 -3.27 12.55 2.30
N SER A 49 -2.98 12.23 3.57
CA SER A 49 -1.63 12.06 4.11
C SER A 49 -1.21 10.60 4.32
N VAL A 50 -2.16 9.68 4.53
CA VAL A 50 -1.87 8.27 4.82
C VAL A 50 -2.96 7.36 4.24
N SER A 51 -2.58 6.16 3.78
CA SER A 51 -3.51 5.08 3.45
C SER A 51 -3.13 3.84 4.24
N ILE A 52 -4.11 3.16 4.81
CA ILE A 52 -3.97 2.01 5.68
C ILE A 52 -4.89 0.93 5.15
N GLY A 53 -4.36 -0.27 4.97
CA GLY A 53 -5.14 -1.45 4.64
C GLY A 53 -4.76 -2.67 5.45
N GLU A 54 -5.66 -3.65 5.45
CA GLU A 54 -5.49 -4.93 6.12
C GLU A 54 -5.64 -6.05 5.09
N ILE A 55 -4.59 -6.85 4.97
CA ILE A 55 -4.52 -7.96 4.02
C ILE A 55 -4.36 -9.30 4.75
N PRO A 56 -4.87 -10.39 4.17
CA PRO A 56 -4.56 -11.75 4.61
C PRO A 56 -3.08 -12.09 4.40
N GLU A 57 -2.57 -13.09 5.15
CA GLU A 57 -1.18 -13.54 5.03
C GLU A 57 -0.79 -14.07 3.64
N GLU A 58 -1.75 -14.59 2.88
CA GLU A 58 -1.54 -15.05 1.50
C GLU A 58 -1.08 -13.91 0.57
N LEU A 59 -1.44 -12.66 0.88
CA LEU A 59 -1.10 -11.47 0.12
C LEU A 59 0.13 -10.74 0.67
N TYR A 60 0.73 -11.24 1.75
CA TYR A 60 1.92 -10.64 2.37
C TYR A 60 3.08 -10.50 1.40
N GLU A 61 3.40 -11.54 0.63
CA GLU A 61 4.51 -11.54 -0.33
C GLU A 61 4.30 -10.48 -1.44
N CYS A 62 3.06 -10.29 -1.88
CA CYS A 62 2.69 -9.28 -2.87
C CYS A 62 2.83 -7.87 -2.26
N ALA A 63 2.31 -7.65 -1.04
CA ALA A 63 2.44 -6.37 -0.35
C ALA A 63 3.90 -6.00 -0.11
N ARG A 64 4.70 -6.98 0.32
CA ARG A 64 6.14 -6.84 0.55
C ARG A 64 6.85 -6.44 -0.73
N SER A 65 6.58 -7.12 -1.84
CA SER A 65 7.11 -6.75 -3.16
C SER A 65 6.78 -5.30 -3.53
N GLY A 66 5.54 -4.85 -3.29
CA GLY A 66 5.14 -3.46 -3.51
C GLY A 66 5.85 -2.45 -2.61
N ALA A 67 6.19 -2.84 -1.37
CA ALA A 67 6.97 -2.01 -0.46
C ALA A 67 8.46 -1.94 -0.86
N ASP A 68 9.06 -3.07 -1.25
CA ASP A 68 10.46 -3.18 -1.66
C ASP A 68 10.76 -2.39 -2.95
N VAL A 69 9.79 -2.29 -3.88
CA VAL A 69 9.95 -1.45 -5.09
C VAL A 69 9.77 0.04 -4.84
N CYS A 70 9.36 0.45 -3.63
CA CYS A 70 9.11 1.85 -3.33
C CYS A 70 10.45 2.61 -3.18
N PRO A 71 10.82 3.52 -4.11
CA PRO A 71 12.13 4.17 -4.09
C PRO A 71 12.34 5.10 -2.90
N VAL A 72 11.25 5.52 -2.27
CA VAL A 72 11.22 6.46 -1.14
C VAL A 72 10.85 5.78 0.17
N GLY A 73 10.69 4.44 0.18
CA GLY A 73 10.35 3.68 1.38
C GLY A 73 9.04 4.14 2.06
N ALA A 74 8.07 4.62 1.28
CA ALA A 74 6.82 5.18 1.80
C ALA A 74 5.81 4.12 2.27
N ILE A 75 6.12 2.82 2.15
CA ILE A 75 5.20 1.73 2.46
C ILE A 75 5.78 0.90 3.61
N LYS A 76 4.99 0.70 4.66
CA LYS A 76 5.32 -0.12 5.83
C LYS A 76 4.32 -1.26 5.95
N ILE A 77 4.78 -2.40 6.45
CA ILE A 77 3.96 -3.59 6.64
C ILE A 77 4.20 -4.11 8.05
N GLU A 78 3.13 -4.27 8.82
CA GLU A 78 3.15 -4.73 10.21
C GLU A 78 2.24 -5.95 10.37
N LYS A 79 2.63 -6.91 11.20
CA LYS A 79 1.78 -8.08 11.51
C LYS A 79 0.78 -7.72 12.61
N ILE A 80 -0.47 -8.15 12.46
CA ILE A 80 -1.57 -7.93 13.41
C ILE A 80 -2.29 -9.23 13.77
#